data_AF-A0A2E1JJM2-F1
#
_entry.id   AF-A0A2E1JJM2-F1
#
_cell.length_a   1.000
_cell.length_b   1.000
_cell.length_c   1.000
_cell.angle_alpha   90.00
_cell.angle_beta   90.00
_cell.angle_gamma   90.00
#
_symmetry.space_group_name_H-M   'P 1'
#
loop_
_entity.id
_entity.type
_entity.pdbx_description
1 polymer ?
#
loop_
_entity_poly.entity_id
_entity_poly.type
_entity_poly.pdbx_seq_one_letter_code
_entity_poly.pdbx_strand_id
1 'polypeptide(L)'
;MNKLKLYIFILSFGLMSSFVVSEETEEEVVQPSNPQELLEIVKQGQFADTRQQRAREAQFRNEKNKQAKLLSDAKAERARLEKEAARLEQKFEANEALLVVAEEQLRERLGSLNEIFGHLAGNTTEARNIMEQSITAAQFGKDREEFMTNLGSKMNEGIKLATIEELETLWFELQREINASGEVVKFSADVITTDGNVESREVVRVGNFNVVSDGQYLTYSPTRG
;
A
#
# COMPACT_ATOMS: atom_id res chain seq x y z
N MET A 1 -34.23 2.08 -22.90
CA MET A 1 -34.54 3.37 -22.24
C MET A 1 -33.22 4.01 -21.81
N ASN A 2 -33.02 5.28 -22.20
CA ASN A 2 -32.08 6.28 -21.67
C ASN A 2 -30.58 6.02 -21.87
N LYS A 3 -29.96 6.45 -22.99
CA LYS A 3 -29.48 7.81 -23.34
C LYS A 3 -28.46 8.39 -22.35
N LEU A 4 -27.17 8.31 -22.71
CA LEU A 4 -26.18 9.30 -22.29
C LEU A 4 -25.20 9.54 -23.45
N LYS A 5 -25.19 10.80 -23.92
CA LYS A 5 -24.41 11.29 -25.06
C LYS A 5 -23.00 11.62 -24.59
N LEU A 6 -21.98 11.12 -25.28
CA LEU A 6 -20.61 11.63 -25.21
C LEU A 6 -20.30 12.35 -26.52
N TYR A 7 -20.16 13.68 -26.45
CA TYR A 7 -19.81 14.54 -27.58
C TYR A 7 -18.31 14.42 -27.87
N ILE A 8 -17.96 13.75 -28.97
CA ILE A 8 -16.65 13.87 -29.61
C ILE A 8 -16.80 14.89 -30.74
N PHE A 9 -16.21 16.06 -30.55
CA PHE A 9 -16.13 17.12 -31.55
C PHE A 9 -14.93 16.83 -32.47
N ILE A 10 -15.15 15.97 -33.49
CA ILE A 10 -14.23 15.88 -34.64
C ILE A 10 -14.59 17.06 -35.54
N LEU A 11 -13.75 18.10 -35.50
CA LEU A 11 -13.82 19.21 -36.44
C LEU A 11 -13.23 18.77 -37.78
N SER A 12 -14.01 17.98 -38.52
CA SER A 12 -13.83 17.82 -39.96
C SER A 12 -14.27 19.12 -40.64
N PHE A 13 -13.33 20.04 -40.87
CA PHE A 13 -13.60 21.21 -41.71
C PHE A 13 -13.55 20.74 -43.17
N GLY A 14 -14.68 20.23 -43.63
CA GLY A 14 -14.93 19.98 -45.04
C GLY A 14 -14.86 21.30 -45.80
N LEU A 15 -14.03 21.31 -46.85
CA LEU A 15 -14.03 22.31 -47.90
C LEU A 15 -15.43 22.44 -48.49
N MET A 16 -16.20 23.42 -48.02
CA MET A 16 -17.31 24.01 -48.74
C MET A 16 -16.83 25.33 -49.30
N SER A 17 -16.55 25.31 -50.60
CA SER A 17 -16.31 26.47 -51.44
C SER A 17 -17.56 27.34 -51.49
N SER A 18 -17.64 28.32 -50.60
CA SER A 18 -18.52 29.48 -50.80
C SER A 18 -17.82 30.41 -51.80
N PHE A 19 -18.31 30.43 -53.03
CA PHE A 19 -18.08 31.55 -53.94
C PHE A 19 -18.68 32.80 -53.30
N VAL A 20 -17.82 33.62 -52.69
CA VAL A 20 -18.13 35.03 -52.44
C VAL A 20 -17.88 35.73 -53.78
N VAL A 21 -18.97 36.12 -54.44
CA VAL A 21 -18.93 37.12 -55.50
C VAL A 21 -18.49 38.41 -54.81
N SER A 22 -17.22 38.76 -54.92
CA SER A 22 -16.76 40.11 -54.64
C SER A 22 -17.36 40.99 -55.73
N GLU A 23 -18.28 41.85 -55.32
CA GLU A 23 -18.75 42.99 -56.11
C GLU A 23 -17.50 43.81 -56.46
N GLU A 24 -17.09 43.74 -57.73
CA GLU A 24 -16.06 44.60 -58.30
C GLU A 24 -16.56 46.03 -58.18
N THR A 25 -16.13 46.74 -57.12
CA THR A 25 -16.02 48.18 -57.20
C THR A 25 -15.05 48.46 -58.34
N GLU A 26 -15.58 48.81 -59.50
CA GLU A 26 -14.84 49.34 -60.64
C GLU A 26 -14.04 50.56 -60.14
N GLU A 27 -12.77 50.34 -59.79
CA GLU A 27 -11.80 51.42 -59.74
C GLU A 27 -11.68 51.96 -61.17
N GLU A 28 -12.09 53.21 -61.35
CA GLU A 28 -12.03 53.94 -62.61
C GLU A 28 -10.61 53.86 -63.19
N VAL A 29 -10.42 52.99 -64.19
CA VAL A 29 -9.12 52.80 -64.84
C VAL A 29 -8.87 54.03 -65.72
N VAL A 30 -8.18 55.03 -65.16
CA VAL A 30 -7.75 56.24 -65.87
C VAL A 30 -6.92 55.82 -67.09
N GLN A 31 -7.52 55.88 -68.29
CA GLN A 31 -6.78 55.69 -69.53
C GLN A 31 -5.95 56.95 -69.80
N PRO A 32 -4.62 56.85 -69.86
CA PRO A 32 -3.76 58.01 -69.97
C PRO A 32 -3.93 58.67 -71.33
N SER A 33 -4.13 59.98 -71.30
CA SER A 33 -4.51 60.79 -72.46
C SER A 33 -3.30 61.31 -73.26
N ASN A 34 -2.07 61.17 -72.74
CA ASN A 34 -0.83 61.53 -73.44
C ASN A 34 0.41 60.72 -72.97
N PRO A 35 1.52 60.71 -73.73
CA PRO A 35 2.74 59.96 -73.40
C PRO A 35 3.42 60.34 -72.07
N GLN A 36 3.27 61.59 -71.63
CA GLN A 36 3.82 62.05 -70.34
C GLN A 36 3.04 61.45 -69.16
N GLU A 37 1.73 61.33 -69.27
CA GLU A 37 0.85 60.71 -68.27
C GLU A 37 1.11 59.20 -68.14
N LEU A 38 1.38 58.51 -69.26
CA LEU A 38 1.86 57.12 -69.27
C LEU A 38 3.19 56.93 -68.53
N LEU A 39 4.16 57.83 -68.74
CA LEU A 39 5.46 57.76 -68.08
C LEU A 39 5.35 57.97 -66.56
N GLU A 40 4.45 58.86 -66.13
CA GLU A 40 4.15 59.10 -64.72
C GLU A 40 3.57 57.84 -64.07
N ILE A 41 2.59 57.20 -64.71
CA ILE A 41 1.95 55.95 -64.24
C ILE A 41 2.96 54.81 -64.17
N VAL A 42 3.81 54.63 -65.19
CA VAL A 42 4.85 53.59 -65.19
C VAL A 42 5.89 53.83 -64.10
N LYS A 43 6.34 55.07 -63.89
CA LYS A 43 7.25 55.41 -62.79
C LYS A 43 6.61 55.12 -61.44
N GLN A 44 5.38 55.58 -61.20
CA GLN A 44 4.66 55.31 -59.96
C GLN A 44 4.45 53.81 -59.71
N GLY A 45 4.09 53.05 -60.75
CA GLY A 45 3.97 51.59 -60.72
C GLY A 45 5.28 50.90 -60.36
N GLN A 46 6.39 51.30 -61.00
CA GLN A 46 7.72 50.73 -60.73
C GLN A 46 8.20 51.01 -59.28
N PHE A 47 7.88 52.20 -58.74
CA PHE A 47 8.13 52.53 -57.33
C PHE A 47 7.21 51.75 -56.37
N ALA A 48 5.94 51.56 -56.72
CA ALA A 48 4.99 50.75 -55.95
C ALA A 48 5.42 49.28 -55.90
N ASP A 49 5.79 48.69 -57.05
CA ASP A 49 6.29 47.32 -57.17
C ASP A 49 7.58 47.11 -56.35
N THR A 50 8.52 48.05 -56.45
CA THR A 50 9.78 47.98 -55.68
C THR A 50 9.53 48.02 -54.17
N ARG A 51 8.57 48.84 -53.70
CA ARG A 51 8.19 48.88 -52.29
C ARG A 51 7.49 47.59 -51.85
N GLN A 52 6.58 47.07 -52.66
CA GLN A 52 5.86 45.83 -52.37
C GLN A 52 6.81 44.62 -52.33
N GLN A 53 7.78 44.54 -53.24
CA GLN A 53 8.79 43.48 -53.24
C GLN A 53 9.68 43.53 -52.01
N ARG A 54 10.18 44.72 -51.63
CA ARG A 54 10.95 44.90 -50.39
C ARG A 54 10.15 44.49 -49.14
N ALA A 55 8.84 44.80 -49.11
CA ALA A 55 7.97 44.37 -48.03
C ALA A 55 7.83 42.84 -47.97
N ARG A 56 7.62 42.17 -49.12
CA ARG A 56 7.57 40.70 -49.20
C ARG A 56 8.87 40.04 -48.76
N GLU A 57 10.02 40.54 -49.21
CA GLU A 57 11.33 40.02 -48.80
C GLU A 57 11.58 40.20 -47.30
N ALA A 58 11.17 41.34 -46.73
CA ALA A 58 11.24 41.58 -45.29
C ALA A 58 10.34 40.59 -44.51
N GLN A 59 9.10 40.40 -44.96
CA GLN A 59 8.19 39.41 -44.39
C GLN A 59 8.76 37.99 -44.46
N PHE A 60 9.28 37.59 -45.63
CA PHE A 60 9.87 36.26 -45.82
C PHE A 60 11.08 36.02 -44.89
N ARG A 61 11.98 37.00 -44.76
CA ARG A 61 13.12 36.90 -43.82
C ARG A 61 12.65 36.82 -42.37
N ASN A 62 11.63 37.59 -41.99
CA ASN A 62 11.07 37.56 -40.65
C ASN A 62 10.45 36.19 -40.33
N GLU A 63 9.65 35.63 -41.24
CA GLU A 63 9.06 34.29 -41.07
C GLU A 63 10.12 33.19 -41.04
N LYS A 64 11.16 33.27 -41.89
CA LYS A 64 12.29 32.33 -41.85
C LYS A 64 12.99 32.36 -40.49
N ASN A 65 13.28 33.55 -39.97
CA ASN A 65 13.93 33.72 -38.66
C ASN A 65 13.03 33.20 -37.52
N LYS A 66 11.71 33.44 -37.62
CA LYS A 66 10.73 32.92 -36.67
C LYS A 66 10.69 31.40 -36.67
N GLN A 67 10.66 30.76 -37.84
CA GLN A 67 10.71 29.29 -37.94
C GLN A 67 12.02 28.70 -37.41
N ALA A 68 13.16 29.33 -37.73
CA ALA A 68 14.46 28.90 -37.21
C ALA A 68 14.53 29.00 -35.68
N LYS A 69 13.96 30.07 -35.10
CA LYS A 69 13.86 30.23 -33.65
C LYS A 69 12.96 29.15 -33.04
N LEU A 70 11.75 28.94 -33.56
CA LEU A 70 10.84 27.89 -33.08
C LEU A 70 11.49 26.50 -33.12
N LEU A 71 12.21 26.18 -34.20
CA LEU A 71 12.92 24.91 -34.31
C LEU A 71 14.06 24.79 -33.30
N SER A 72 14.83 25.87 -33.09
CA SER A 72 15.90 25.90 -32.09
C SER A 72 15.35 25.71 -30.67
N ASP A 73 14.27 26.43 -30.35
CA ASP A 73 13.61 26.36 -29.05
C ASP A 73 13.04 24.95 -28.80
N ALA A 74 12.38 24.35 -29.79
CA ALA A 74 11.87 22.98 -29.71
C ALA A 74 12.99 21.94 -29.54
N LYS A 75 14.14 22.10 -30.21
CA LYS A 75 15.30 21.22 -30.05
C LYS A 75 15.91 21.34 -28.66
N ALA A 76 16.03 22.57 -28.14
CA ALA A 76 16.54 22.82 -26.80
C ALA A 76 15.62 22.21 -25.73
N GLU A 77 14.30 22.36 -25.91
CA GLU A 77 13.30 21.79 -25.02
C GLU A 77 13.32 20.27 -25.05
N ARG A 78 13.39 19.65 -26.24
CA ARG A 78 13.52 18.19 -26.38
C ARG A 78 14.77 17.67 -25.65
N ALA A 79 15.92 18.31 -25.84
CA ALA A 79 17.16 17.92 -25.18
C ALA A 79 17.10 18.08 -23.65
N ARG A 80 16.35 19.07 -23.14
CA ARG A 80 16.10 19.26 -21.71
C ARG A 80 15.26 18.10 -21.16
N LEU A 81 14.16 17.76 -21.83
CA LEU A 81 13.26 16.68 -21.43
C LEU A 81 13.94 15.31 -21.53
N GLU A 82 14.75 15.05 -22.55
CA GLU A 82 15.54 13.80 -22.68
C GLU A 82 16.51 13.62 -21.49
N LYS A 83 17.19 14.69 -21.06
CA LYS A 83 18.06 14.65 -19.87
C LYS A 83 17.28 14.41 -18.59
N GLU A 84 16.12 15.03 -18.45
CA GLU A 84 15.26 14.83 -17.28
C GLU A 84 14.70 13.41 -17.23
N ALA A 85 14.27 12.86 -18.37
CA ALA A 85 13.85 11.48 -18.50
C ALA A 85 14.96 10.51 -18.08
N ALA A 86 16.18 10.66 -18.62
CA ALA A 86 17.31 9.82 -18.25
C ALA A 86 17.64 9.87 -16.75
N ARG A 87 17.54 11.04 -16.12
CA ARG A 87 17.73 11.20 -14.68
C ARG A 87 16.63 10.50 -13.87
N LEU A 88 15.38 10.62 -14.30
CA LEU A 88 14.24 9.98 -13.64
C LEU A 88 14.30 8.46 -13.79
N GLU A 89 14.75 7.95 -14.93
CA GLU A 89 14.92 6.53 -15.20
C GLU A 89 16.00 5.92 -14.30
N GLN A 90 17.16 6.56 -14.17
CA GLN A 90 18.18 6.14 -13.20
C GLN A 90 17.67 6.11 -11.75
N LYS A 91 16.85 7.11 -11.36
CA LYS A 91 16.24 7.14 -10.03
C LYS A 91 15.23 6.01 -9.86
N PHE A 92 14.45 5.71 -10.90
CA PHE A 92 13.48 4.64 -10.90
C PHE A 92 14.17 3.28 -10.75
N GLU A 93 15.19 2.99 -11.55
CA GLU A 93 15.98 1.75 -11.46
C GLU A 93 16.63 1.58 -10.09
N ALA A 94 17.20 2.64 -9.52
CA ALA A 94 17.79 2.60 -8.18
C ALA A 94 16.73 2.30 -7.09
N ASN A 95 15.55 2.91 -7.20
CA ASN A 95 14.45 2.65 -6.28
C ASN A 95 13.88 1.24 -6.43
N GLU A 96 13.79 0.71 -7.65
CA GLU A 96 13.34 -0.65 -7.92
C GLU A 96 14.29 -1.68 -7.29
N ALA A 97 15.61 -1.47 -7.43
CA ALA A 97 16.61 -2.31 -6.78
C ALA A 97 16.48 -2.29 -5.24
N LEU A 98 16.27 -1.11 -4.65
CA LEU A 98 16.04 -0.98 -3.21
C LEU A 98 14.73 -1.64 -2.77
N LEU A 99 13.68 -1.54 -3.58
CA LEU A 99 12.39 -2.15 -3.30
C LEU A 99 12.50 -3.67 -3.24
N VAL A 100 13.16 -4.29 -4.22
CA VAL A 100 13.40 -5.75 -4.23
C VAL A 100 14.16 -6.20 -2.98
N VAL A 101 15.20 -5.47 -2.58
CA VAL A 101 15.97 -5.78 -1.36
C VAL A 101 15.09 -5.64 -0.11
N ALA A 102 14.28 -4.59 -0.03
CA ALA A 102 13.40 -4.35 1.10
C ALA A 102 12.29 -5.41 1.21
N GLU A 103 11.73 -5.84 0.08
CA GLU A 103 10.73 -6.90 0.00
C GLU A 103 11.31 -8.25 0.46
N GLU A 104 12.52 -8.60 0.04
CA GLU A 104 13.18 -9.84 0.49
C GLU A 104 13.50 -9.79 1.98
N GLN A 105 14.03 -8.67 2.49
CA GLN A 105 14.24 -8.49 3.93
C GLN A 105 12.95 -8.59 4.74
N LEU A 106 11.85 -8.04 4.22
CA LEU A 106 10.54 -8.17 4.85
C LEU A 106 10.10 -9.63 4.89
N ARG A 107 10.25 -10.36 3.77
CA ARG A 107 9.91 -11.78 3.67
C ARG A 107 10.71 -12.64 4.64
N GLU A 108 12.02 -12.43 4.73
CA GLU A 108 12.90 -13.13 5.68
C GLU A 108 12.49 -12.85 7.14
N ARG A 109 12.26 -11.58 7.48
CA ARG A 109 11.82 -11.19 8.83
C ARG A 109 10.47 -11.80 9.18
N LEU A 110 9.52 -11.82 8.26
CA LEU A 110 8.23 -12.48 8.46
C LEU A 110 8.38 -13.99 8.63
N GLY A 111 9.27 -14.63 7.86
CA GLY A 111 9.59 -16.05 8.03
C GLY A 111 10.13 -16.36 9.43
N SER A 112 11.14 -15.59 9.87
CA SER A 112 11.71 -15.72 11.22
C SER A 112 10.67 -15.46 12.32
N LEU A 113 9.81 -14.46 12.13
CA LEU A 113 8.75 -14.11 13.07
C LEU A 113 7.68 -15.21 13.17
N ASN A 114 7.30 -15.81 12.04
CA ASN A 114 6.39 -16.96 12.00
C ASN A 114 6.96 -18.19 12.71
N GLU A 115 8.26 -18.44 12.61
CA GLU A 115 8.93 -19.52 13.35
C GLU A 115 8.84 -19.28 14.86
N ILE A 116 9.12 -18.06 15.31
CA ILE A 116 9.01 -17.68 16.72
C ILE A 116 7.57 -17.86 17.24
N PHE A 117 6.55 -17.47 16.46
CA PHE A 117 5.15 -17.69 16.85
C PHE A 117 4.74 -19.15 16.84
N GLY A 118 5.28 -19.94 15.90
CA GLY A 118 5.08 -21.39 15.91
C GLY A 118 5.63 -22.02 17.19
N HIS A 119 6.84 -21.64 17.62
CA HIS A 119 7.40 -22.09 18.89
C HIS A 119 6.58 -21.63 20.10
N LEU A 120 6.13 -20.37 20.11
CA LEU A 120 5.31 -19.84 21.19
C LEU A 120 3.93 -20.53 21.26
N ALA A 121 3.30 -20.78 20.12
CA ALA A 121 2.05 -21.54 20.02
C ALA A 121 2.22 -23.00 20.49
N GLY A 122 3.34 -23.62 20.12
CA GLY A 122 3.72 -24.96 20.58
C GLY A 122 3.90 -25.00 22.10
N ASN A 123 4.72 -24.08 22.65
CA ASN A 123 5.00 -24.01 24.08
C ASN A 123 3.74 -23.71 24.91
N THR A 124 2.85 -22.83 24.42
CA THR A 124 1.57 -22.53 25.10
C THR A 124 0.61 -23.71 25.07
N THR A 125 0.56 -24.44 23.96
CA THR A 125 -0.21 -25.70 23.84
C THR A 125 0.33 -26.76 24.79
N GLU A 126 1.66 -26.92 24.89
CA GLU A 126 2.29 -27.85 25.82
C GLU A 126 2.04 -27.46 27.28
N ALA A 127 2.21 -26.18 27.62
CA ALA A 127 1.91 -25.65 28.95
C ALA A 127 0.46 -25.91 29.35
N ARG A 128 -0.49 -25.63 28.44
CA ARG A 128 -1.91 -25.93 28.63
C ARG A 128 -2.13 -27.41 28.94
N ASN A 129 -1.54 -28.32 28.16
CA ASN A 129 -1.71 -29.75 28.36
C ASN A 129 -1.14 -30.23 29.70
N ILE A 130 0.00 -29.68 30.12
CA ILE A 130 0.57 -29.95 31.44
C ILE A 130 -0.39 -29.48 32.54
N MET A 131 -0.90 -28.25 32.45
CA MET A 131 -1.81 -27.67 33.44
C MET A 131 -3.15 -28.42 33.53
N GLU A 132 -3.75 -28.77 32.38
CA GLU A 132 -5.01 -29.51 32.26
C GLU A 132 -4.92 -30.90 32.91
N GLN A 133 -3.74 -31.53 32.87
CA GLN A 133 -3.50 -32.85 33.49
C GLN A 133 -2.98 -32.75 34.93
N SER A 134 -2.62 -31.56 35.40
CA SER A 134 -2.00 -31.37 36.70
C SER A 134 -3.03 -31.20 37.81
N ILE A 135 -2.74 -31.82 38.95
CA ILE A 135 -3.52 -31.67 40.19
C ILE A 135 -3.51 -30.21 40.68
N THR A 136 -2.54 -29.39 40.25
CA THR A 136 -2.45 -27.97 40.61
C THR A 136 -3.63 -27.16 40.10
N ALA A 137 -4.35 -27.62 39.05
CA ALA A 137 -5.56 -26.98 38.56
C ALA A 137 -6.67 -26.91 39.62
N ALA A 138 -6.76 -27.91 40.51
CA ALA A 138 -7.69 -27.87 41.65
C ALA A 138 -7.38 -26.74 42.65
N GLN A 139 -6.12 -26.28 42.71
CA GLN A 139 -5.69 -25.22 43.62
C GLN A 139 -5.71 -23.84 42.96
N PHE A 140 -5.26 -23.75 41.72
CA PHE A 140 -5.03 -22.48 41.03
C PHE A 140 -6.12 -22.11 40.03
N GLY A 141 -7.07 -23.01 39.80
CA GLY A 141 -8.16 -22.81 38.85
C GLY A 141 -7.76 -23.04 37.40
N LYS A 142 -8.78 -23.02 36.54
CA LYS A 142 -8.68 -23.30 35.10
C LYS A 142 -8.43 -22.07 34.24
N ASP A 143 -8.51 -20.86 34.79
CA ASP A 143 -8.27 -19.60 34.07
C ASP A 143 -6.91 -19.57 33.37
N ARG A 144 -5.92 -20.29 33.94
CA ARG A 144 -4.58 -20.44 33.35
C ARG A 144 -4.60 -21.26 32.06
N GLU A 145 -5.42 -22.32 31.99
CA GLU A 145 -5.60 -23.12 30.78
C GLU A 145 -6.30 -22.32 29.68
N GLU A 146 -7.29 -21.50 30.07
CA GLU A 146 -7.98 -20.60 29.16
C GLU A 146 -7.01 -19.54 28.61
N PHE A 147 -6.18 -18.95 29.47
CA PHE A 147 -5.11 -18.04 29.06
C PHE A 147 -4.17 -18.69 28.03
N MET A 148 -3.67 -19.90 28.29
CA MET A 148 -2.79 -20.61 27.36
C MET A 148 -3.49 -20.95 26.04
N THR A 149 -4.79 -21.30 26.09
CA THR A 149 -5.61 -21.56 24.91
C THR A 149 -5.74 -20.30 24.04
N ASN A 150 -6.04 -19.16 24.66
CA ASN A 150 -6.19 -17.89 23.97
C ASN A 150 -4.86 -17.41 23.38
N LEU A 151 -3.76 -17.52 24.14
CA LEU A 151 -2.44 -17.15 23.67
C LEU A 151 -1.98 -18.05 22.51
N GLY A 152 -2.17 -19.37 22.62
CA GLY A 152 -1.85 -20.31 21.53
C GLY A 152 -2.66 -20.06 20.26
N SER A 153 -3.96 -19.81 20.39
CA SER A 153 -4.82 -19.45 19.25
C SER A 153 -4.37 -18.14 18.59
N LYS A 154 -4.05 -17.12 19.39
CA LYS A 154 -3.56 -15.82 18.91
C LYS A 154 -2.26 -15.97 18.11
N MET A 155 -1.35 -16.83 18.56
CA MET A 155 -0.06 -17.06 17.89
C MET A 155 -0.19 -17.88 16.61
N ASN A 156 -1.18 -18.79 16.53
CA ASN A 156 -1.47 -19.55 15.32
C ASN A 156 -2.08 -18.69 14.20
N GLU A 157 -2.71 -17.55 14.50
CA GLU A 157 -3.19 -16.61 13.48
C GLU A 157 -2.04 -15.95 12.70
N GLY A 158 -0.80 -15.98 13.21
CA GLY A 158 0.43 -15.52 12.55
C GLY A 158 0.56 -14.00 12.35
N ILE A 159 -0.53 -13.25 12.41
CA ILE A 159 -0.57 -11.79 12.17
C ILE A 159 -0.59 -11.00 13.48
N LYS A 160 -1.07 -11.59 14.59
CA LYS A 160 -1.17 -10.92 15.89
C LYS A 160 0.03 -11.25 16.77
N LEU A 161 0.62 -10.23 17.37
CA LEU A 161 1.75 -10.36 18.29
C LEU A 161 1.27 -10.62 19.73
N ALA A 162 2.02 -11.44 20.46
CA ALA A 162 1.87 -11.52 21.91
C ALA A 162 2.37 -10.20 22.52
N THR A 163 1.66 -9.68 23.50
CA THR A 163 2.14 -8.53 24.27
C THR A 163 3.21 -8.99 25.27
N ILE A 164 4.00 -8.05 25.77
CA ILE A 164 5.03 -8.36 26.77
C ILE A 164 4.38 -8.95 28.03
N GLU A 165 3.22 -8.42 28.43
CA GLU A 165 2.46 -8.89 29.59
C GLU A 165 1.94 -10.32 29.41
N GLU A 166 1.56 -10.71 28.18
CA GLU A 166 1.16 -12.09 27.87
C GLU A 166 2.37 -13.04 27.96
N LEU A 167 3.53 -12.62 27.45
CA LEU A 167 4.77 -13.40 27.59
C LEU A 167 5.17 -13.53 29.07
N GLU A 168 4.97 -12.47 29.85
CA GLU A 168 5.25 -12.46 31.27
C GLU A 168 4.36 -13.43 32.05
N THR A 169 3.07 -13.42 31.74
CA THR A 169 2.10 -14.35 32.32
C THR A 169 2.43 -15.79 31.96
N LEU A 170 2.86 -16.07 30.72
CA LEU A 170 3.28 -17.41 30.30
C LEU A 170 4.42 -17.95 31.16
N TRP A 171 5.55 -17.23 31.24
CA TRP A 171 6.69 -17.75 32.01
C TRP A 171 6.40 -17.78 33.51
N PHE A 172 5.61 -16.83 34.02
CA PHE A 172 5.16 -16.84 35.41
C PHE A 172 4.36 -18.10 35.73
N GLU A 173 3.38 -18.47 34.90
CA GLU A 173 2.56 -19.65 35.16
C GLU A 173 3.34 -20.96 34.97
N LEU A 174 4.28 -21.00 34.03
CA LEU A 174 5.22 -22.12 33.91
C LEU A 174 6.07 -22.27 35.18
N GLN A 175 6.63 -21.17 35.69
CA GLN A 175 7.44 -21.20 36.90
C GLN A 175 6.60 -21.58 38.13
N ARG A 176 5.36 -21.09 38.20
CA ARG A 176 4.41 -21.45 39.27
C ARG A 176 4.10 -22.93 39.24
N GLU A 177 3.92 -23.52 38.06
CA GLU A 177 3.70 -24.97 37.90
C GLU A 177 4.93 -25.78 38.34
N ILE A 178 6.13 -25.33 37.97
CA ILE A 178 7.40 -25.94 38.40
C ILE A 178 7.53 -25.90 39.92
N ASN A 179 7.28 -24.74 40.54
CA ASN A 179 7.37 -24.61 42.00
C ASN A 179 6.34 -25.50 42.69
N ALA A 180 5.10 -25.50 42.20
CA ALA A 180 4.03 -26.32 42.74
C ALA A 180 4.37 -27.82 42.69
N SER A 181 5.12 -28.28 41.69
CA SER A 181 5.56 -29.68 41.59
C SER A 181 6.45 -30.16 42.74
N GLY A 182 7.13 -29.25 43.43
CA GLY A 182 7.98 -29.55 44.59
C GLY A 182 7.34 -29.24 45.95
N GLU A 183 6.15 -28.64 45.97
CA GLU A 183 5.52 -28.17 47.20
C GLU A 183 4.50 -29.16 47.77
N VAL A 184 4.38 -29.14 49.10
CA VAL A 184 3.30 -29.80 49.84
C VAL A 184 2.39 -28.73 50.42
N VAL A 185 1.16 -28.66 49.93
CA VAL A 185 0.23 -27.58 50.28
C VAL A 185 -1.11 -28.15 50.71
N LYS A 186 -1.67 -27.55 51.77
CA LYS A 186 -3.01 -27.83 52.28
C LYS A 186 -3.96 -26.72 51.85
N PHE A 187 -5.09 -27.07 51.24
CA PHE A 187 -6.10 -26.12 50.77
C PHE A 187 -7.50 -26.75 50.78
N SER A 188 -8.55 -25.94 50.62
CA SER A 188 -9.93 -26.42 50.49
C SER A 188 -10.26 -26.64 49.02
N ALA A 189 -10.82 -27.79 48.68
CA ALA A 189 -11.27 -28.12 47.33
C ALA A 189 -12.58 -28.91 47.38
N ASP A 190 -13.35 -28.84 46.31
CA ASP A 190 -14.55 -29.64 46.15
C ASP A 190 -14.17 -31.06 45.75
N VAL A 191 -14.61 -32.04 46.54
CA VAL A 191 -14.30 -33.46 46.35
C VAL A 191 -15.58 -34.21 46.07
N ILE A 192 -15.58 -35.00 44.99
CA ILE A 192 -16.69 -35.89 44.65
C ILE A 192 -16.51 -37.21 45.40
N THR A 193 -17.44 -37.55 46.27
CA THR A 193 -17.42 -38.80 47.02
C THR A 193 -17.80 -39.99 46.13
N THR A 194 -17.56 -41.21 46.60
CA THR A 194 -17.98 -42.44 45.91
C THR A 194 -19.49 -42.51 45.67
N ASP A 195 -20.26 -41.79 46.48
CA ASP A 195 -21.72 -41.72 46.40
C ASP A 195 -22.20 -40.63 45.43
N GLY A 196 -21.26 -39.88 44.82
CA GLY A 196 -21.53 -38.84 43.83
C GLY A 196 -21.86 -37.46 44.41
N ASN A 197 -21.79 -37.29 45.74
CA ASN A 197 -22.00 -36.01 46.39
C ASN A 197 -20.74 -35.15 46.28
N VAL A 198 -20.92 -33.83 46.08
CA VAL A 198 -19.83 -32.85 46.08
C VAL A 198 -19.74 -32.25 47.48
N GLU A 199 -18.59 -32.38 48.12
CA GLU A 199 -18.34 -31.82 49.45
C GLU A 199 -17.03 -31.03 49.44
N SER A 200 -17.05 -29.81 50.01
CA SER A 200 -15.81 -29.05 50.20
C SER A 200 -15.03 -29.64 51.36
N ARG A 201 -13.82 -30.13 51.06
CA ARG A 201 -12.94 -30.80 52.03
C ARG A 201 -11.56 -30.17 52.02
N GLU A 202 -10.89 -30.29 53.16
CA GLU A 202 -9.48 -29.95 53.24
C GLU A 202 -8.65 -31.06 52.58
N VAL A 203 -7.84 -30.68 51.59
CA VAL A 203 -7.00 -31.58 50.82
C VAL A 203 -5.54 -31.19 50.97
N VAL A 204 -4.65 -32.18 51.00
CA VAL A 204 -3.20 -32.00 51.00
C VAL A 204 -2.67 -32.51 49.66
N ARG A 205 -2.14 -31.58 48.85
CA ARG A 205 -1.46 -31.90 47.60
C ARG A 205 0.04 -32.08 47.85
N VAL A 206 0.61 -33.14 47.30
CA VAL A 206 2.05 -33.44 47.35
C VAL A 206 2.59 -33.40 45.92
N GLY A 207 3.19 -32.27 45.55
CA GLY A 207 3.65 -32.01 44.19
C GLY A 207 2.51 -32.09 43.17
N ASN A 208 2.79 -32.66 42.00
CA ASN A 208 1.81 -32.82 40.92
C ASN A 208 1.27 -34.25 40.82
N PHE A 209 1.60 -35.12 41.77
CA PHE A 209 1.40 -36.57 41.64
C PHE A 209 0.29 -37.12 42.53
N ASN A 210 0.12 -36.56 43.73
CA ASN A 210 -0.82 -37.09 44.72
C ASN A 210 -1.59 -35.97 45.43
N VAL A 211 -2.82 -36.28 45.78
CA VAL A 211 -3.66 -35.48 46.67
C VAL A 211 -4.34 -36.42 47.67
N VAL A 212 -4.35 -36.03 48.95
CA VAL A 212 -4.85 -36.84 50.06
C VAL A 212 -5.81 -36.01 50.90
N SER A 213 -6.91 -36.62 51.33
CA SER A 213 -7.86 -36.04 52.30
C SER A 213 -8.31 -37.13 53.26
N ASP A 214 -8.28 -36.87 54.56
CA ASP A 214 -8.68 -37.81 55.62
C ASP A 214 -8.09 -39.23 55.49
N GLY A 215 -6.81 -39.32 55.06
CA GLY A 215 -6.10 -40.59 54.88
C GLY A 215 -6.47 -41.35 53.60
N GLN A 216 -7.31 -40.79 52.73
CA GLN A 216 -7.70 -41.36 51.44
C GLN A 216 -7.00 -40.63 50.28
N TYR A 217 -6.61 -41.40 49.26
CA TYR A 217 -6.10 -40.83 48.00
C TYR A 217 -7.26 -40.35 47.14
N LEU A 218 -7.13 -39.15 46.59
CA LEU A 218 -8.05 -38.59 45.62
C LEU A 218 -7.45 -38.66 44.21
N THR A 219 -8.30 -38.78 43.20
CA THR A 219 -7.90 -38.72 41.79
C THR A 219 -8.44 -37.43 41.20
N TYR A 220 -7.57 -36.66 40.54
CA TYR A 220 -7.97 -35.46 39.82
C TYR A 220 -8.71 -35.82 38.52
N SER A 221 -9.81 -35.12 38.23
CA SER A 221 -10.58 -35.31 37.00
C SER A 221 -10.58 -34.02 36.18
N PRO A 222 -9.80 -33.96 35.07
CA PRO A 222 -9.72 -32.76 34.23
C PRO A 222 -11.10 -32.27 33.75
N THR A 223 -12.04 -33.19 33.52
CA THR A 223 -13.39 -32.84 33.05
C THR A 223 -14.30 -32.24 34.11
N ARG A 224 -14.04 -32.51 35.41
CA ARG A 224 -14.92 -32.08 36.52
C ARG A 224 -14.29 -31.03 37.43
N GLY A 225 -12.96 -30.86 37.37
CA GLY A 225 -12.20 -30.05 38.31
C GLY A 225 -11.96 -30.87 39.56
#